data_AF-A0A347UF25-F1
#
_entry.id   AF-A0A347UF25-F1
#
_cell.length_a   1.000
_cell.length_b   1.000
_cell.length_c   1.000
_cell.angle_alpha   90.00
_cell.angle_beta   90.00
_cell.angle_gamma   90.00
#
_symmetry.space_group_name_H-M   'P 1'
#
loop_
_entity.id
_entity.type
_entity.pdbx_description
1 polymer ?
#
loop_
_entity_poly.entity_id
_entity_poly.type
_entity_poly.pdbx_seq_one_letter_code
_entity_poly.pdbx_strand_id
1 'polypeptide(L)'
;MPNFEYKVVPAPKKGLKGKGIKGAEEKFANALATVMNELGADGWEYQRSDTLPSEERSGLRGKTTVFHNVLVFRRKIATKAETSTATRNPVTPRPVRKAPEQHAPLLDSALAKESRTAPAVGPATEATEVRDPRVGSDGQ
;
A
#
# COMPACT_ATOMS: atom_id res chain seq x y z
N MET A 1 18.98 -31.89 -0.21
CA MET A 1 17.94 -30.97 0.29
C MET A 1 18.43 -29.55 0.04
N PRO A 2 17.57 -28.59 -0.38
CA PRO A 2 18.00 -27.22 -0.58
C PRO A 2 18.50 -26.61 0.74
N ASN A 3 19.65 -25.95 0.69
CA ASN A 3 20.20 -25.20 1.82
C ASN A 3 19.59 -23.80 1.84
N PHE A 4 19.15 -23.33 3.00
CA PHE A 4 18.56 -22.00 3.17
C PHE A 4 19.34 -21.16 4.17
N GLU A 5 19.49 -19.89 3.84
CA GLU A 5 19.87 -18.83 4.76
C GLU A 5 18.58 -18.22 5.33
N TYR A 6 18.55 -17.88 6.61
CA TYR A 6 17.40 -17.24 7.26
C TYR A 6 17.78 -15.86 7.79
N LYS A 7 16.86 -14.91 7.65
CA LYS A 7 16.98 -13.56 8.21
C LYS A 7 15.74 -13.24 9.02
N VAL A 8 15.93 -12.74 10.23
CA VAL A 8 14.86 -12.33 11.13
C VAL A 8 15.02 -10.85 11.41
N VAL A 9 13.95 -10.08 11.20
CA VAL A 9 13.93 -8.63 11.45
C VAL A 9 12.77 -8.27 12.36
N PRO A 10 12.89 -7.25 13.22
CA PRO A 10 11.76 -6.78 14.01
C PRO A 10 10.65 -6.26 13.10
N ALA A 11 9.40 -6.58 13.44
CA ALA A 11 8.25 -6.02 12.74
C ALA A 11 8.18 -4.50 12.98
N PRO A 12 7.74 -3.70 11.98
CA PRO A 12 7.54 -2.27 12.17
C PRO A 12 6.61 -1.98 13.34
N LYS A 13 7.04 -1.12 14.26
CA LYS A 13 6.21 -0.67 15.41
C LYS A 13 5.42 0.60 15.11
N LYS A 14 5.78 1.32 14.04
CA LYS A 14 5.17 2.60 13.65
C LYS A 14 4.90 2.58 12.15
N GLY A 15 3.81 3.23 11.76
CA GLY A 15 3.49 3.43 10.36
C GLY A 15 4.38 4.46 9.68
N LEU A 16 4.60 4.28 8.38
CA LEU A 16 5.40 5.13 7.52
C LEU A 16 4.49 5.99 6.65
N LYS A 17 4.69 7.31 6.67
CA LYS A 17 3.98 8.24 5.77
C LYS A 17 4.44 8.03 4.33
N GLY A 18 3.56 8.28 3.38
CA GLY A 18 3.90 8.25 1.96
C GLY A 18 2.89 9.01 1.11
N LYS A 19 3.18 9.16 -0.18
CA LYS A 19 2.30 9.86 -1.12
C LYS A 19 0.97 9.11 -1.22
N GLY A 20 -0.14 9.81 -0.98
CA GLY A 20 -1.48 9.23 -1.03
C GLY A 20 -1.88 8.41 0.19
N ILE A 21 -0.98 8.16 1.15
CA ILE A 21 -1.25 7.38 2.36
C ILE A 21 -1.81 8.28 3.47
N LYS A 22 -3.04 8.00 3.89
CA LYS A 22 -3.78 8.72 4.92
C LYS A 22 -4.21 7.75 6.03
N GLY A 23 -4.38 8.25 7.25
CA GLY A 23 -4.76 7.41 8.39
C GLY A 23 -3.59 6.62 9.01
N ALA A 24 -3.90 5.76 9.98
CA ALA A 24 -2.91 5.02 10.76
C ALA A 24 -2.66 3.62 10.18
N GLU A 25 -3.71 2.93 9.75
CA GLU A 25 -3.65 1.60 9.15
C GLU A 25 -2.84 1.60 7.85
N GLU A 26 -3.14 2.52 6.93
CA GLU A 26 -2.40 2.60 5.66
C GLU A 26 -0.90 2.91 5.87
N LYS A 27 -0.57 3.72 6.89
CA LYS A 27 0.84 3.97 7.25
C LYS A 27 1.50 2.70 7.77
N PHE A 28 0.81 1.91 8.58
CA PHE A 28 1.33 0.65 9.07
C PHE A 28 1.55 -0.35 7.92
N ALA A 29 0.56 -0.50 7.04
CA ALA A 29 0.66 -1.33 5.84
C ALA A 29 1.84 -0.88 4.95
N ASN A 30 2.03 0.43 4.77
CA ASN A 30 3.15 0.96 4.02
C ASN A 30 4.51 0.64 4.68
N ALA A 31 4.63 0.76 6.00
CA ALA A 31 5.85 0.39 6.71
C ALA A 31 6.17 -1.10 6.54
N LEU A 32 5.15 -1.96 6.64
CA LEU A 32 5.31 -3.40 6.43
C LEU A 32 5.73 -3.72 4.99
N ALA A 33 5.02 -3.17 4.02
CA ALA A 33 5.32 -3.34 2.60
C ALA A 33 6.72 -2.85 2.25
N THR A 34 7.18 -1.75 2.85
CA THR A 34 8.55 -1.23 2.66
C THR A 34 9.59 -2.28 3.04
N VAL A 35 9.52 -2.83 4.25
CA VAL A 35 10.46 -3.87 4.72
C VAL A 35 10.39 -5.12 3.85
N MET A 36 9.18 -5.56 3.48
CA MET A 36 9.01 -6.74 2.64
C MET A 36 9.59 -6.54 1.24
N ASN A 37 9.41 -5.36 0.64
CA ASN A 37 9.92 -5.05 -0.69
C ASN A 37 11.45 -4.87 -0.69
N GLU A 38 12.01 -4.23 0.34
CA GLU A 38 13.47 -4.10 0.50
C GLU A 38 14.12 -5.48 0.59
N LEU A 39 13.63 -6.35 1.47
CA LEU A 39 14.18 -7.70 1.61
C LEU A 39 13.89 -8.57 0.38
N GLY A 40 12.71 -8.42 -0.23
CA GLY A 40 12.37 -9.08 -1.49
C GLY A 40 13.33 -8.71 -2.63
N ALA A 41 13.71 -7.44 -2.73
CA ALA A 41 14.70 -6.96 -3.70
C ALA A 41 16.09 -7.57 -3.47
N ASP A 42 16.46 -7.83 -2.22
CA ASP A 42 17.68 -8.54 -1.82
C ASP A 42 17.60 -10.08 -2.01
N GLY A 43 16.48 -10.57 -2.55
CA GLY A 43 16.24 -11.99 -2.82
C GLY A 43 15.75 -12.80 -1.63
N TRP A 44 15.26 -12.15 -0.56
CA TRP A 44 14.66 -12.82 0.58
C TRP A 44 13.17 -13.12 0.34
N GLU A 45 12.74 -14.32 0.70
CA GLU A 45 11.36 -14.79 0.64
C GLU A 45 10.73 -14.71 2.04
N TYR A 46 9.60 -14.02 2.16
CA TYR A 46 8.84 -13.95 3.41
C TYR A 46 8.31 -15.34 3.79
N GLN A 47 8.38 -15.69 5.08
CA GLN A 47 7.89 -16.97 5.59
C GLN A 47 6.72 -16.79 6.54
N ARG A 48 6.93 -16.00 7.60
CA ARG A 48 5.92 -15.77 8.63
C ARG A 48 6.29 -14.62 9.55
N SER A 49 5.33 -14.21 10.36
CA SER A 49 5.51 -13.37 11.52
C SER A 49 5.43 -14.23 12.79
N ASP A 50 6.33 -13.99 13.75
CA ASP A 50 6.30 -14.65 15.06
C ASP A 50 6.28 -13.59 16.18
N THR A 51 5.72 -13.95 17.34
CA THR A 51 5.74 -13.14 18.56
C THR A 51 6.51 -13.91 19.64
N LEU A 52 7.70 -13.42 20.02
CA LEU A 52 8.62 -14.16 20.88
C LEU A 52 8.94 -13.38 22.16
N PRO A 53 9.02 -14.05 23.33
CA PRO A 53 9.46 -13.43 24.57
C PRO A 53 10.98 -13.17 24.56
N SER A 54 11.40 -12.06 25.14
CA SER A 54 12.79 -11.70 25.41
C SER A 54 12.94 -11.22 26.85
N GLU A 55 13.91 -11.76 27.58
CA GLU A 55 14.24 -11.28 28.92
C GLU A 55 15.12 -10.03 28.83
N GLU A 56 14.60 -8.90 29.31
CA GLU A 56 15.31 -7.63 29.37
C GLU A 56 15.52 -7.20 30.82
N ARG A 57 16.59 -6.46 31.09
CA ARG A 57 16.84 -5.91 32.43
C ARG A 57 15.83 -4.81 32.73
N SER A 58 15.18 -4.92 33.89
CA SER A 58 14.24 -3.91 34.39
C SER A 58 14.77 -3.31 35.70
N GLY A 59 15.16 -2.05 35.63
CA GLY A 59 15.69 -1.31 36.78
C GLY A 59 16.97 -1.91 37.38
N LEU A 60 17.15 -1.70 38.70
CA LEU A 60 18.41 -2.00 39.38
C LEU A 60 18.63 -3.50 39.65
N ARG A 61 17.55 -4.27 39.87
CA ARG A 61 17.62 -5.70 40.24
C ARG A 61 16.61 -6.62 39.52
N GLY A 62 15.76 -6.10 38.64
CA GLY A 62 14.70 -6.86 37.99
C GLY A 62 15.06 -7.37 36.59
N LYS A 63 14.38 -8.44 36.18
CA LYS A 63 14.23 -8.83 34.77
C LYS A 63 12.76 -8.72 34.39
N THR A 64 12.47 -8.38 33.15
CA THR A 64 11.11 -8.33 32.60
C THR A 64 11.07 -9.04 31.27
N THR A 65 10.01 -9.80 31.03
CA THR A 65 9.78 -10.44 29.73
C THR A 65 9.06 -9.46 28.81
N VAL A 66 9.68 -9.13 27.68
CA VAL A 66 9.13 -8.29 26.63
C VAL A 66 8.83 -9.15 25.41
N PHE A 67 7.62 -9.08 24.88
CA PHE A 67 7.28 -9.77 23.64
C PHE A 67 7.62 -8.90 22.43
N HIS A 68 8.41 -9.46 21.51
CA HIS A 68 8.77 -8.81 20.25
C HIS A 68 8.10 -9.53 19.08
N ASN A 69 7.47 -8.74 18.22
CA ASN A 69 6.99 -9.22 16.92
C ASN A 69 8.14 -9.17 15.92
N VAL A 70 8.38 -10.27 15.22
CA VAL A 70 9.45 -10.42 14.23
C VAL A 70 8.89 -10.95 12.92
N LEU A 71 9.58 -10.64 11.82
CA LEU A 71 9.31 -11.15 10.48
C LEU A 71 10.47 -12.08 10.09
N VAL A 72 10.13 -13.29 9.68
CA VAL A 72 11.09 -14.33 9.28
C VAL A 72 11.12 -14.43 7.77
N PHE A 73 12.32 -14.39 7.22
CA PHE A 73 12.60 -14.53 5.80
C PHE A 73 13.61 -15.64 5.55
N ARG A 74 13.61 -16.21 4.35
CA ARG A 74 14.62 -17.18 3.89
C ARG A 74 15.15 -16.85 2.50
N ARG A 75 16.32 -17.36 2.15
CA ARG A 75 16.84 -17.35 0.77
C ARG A 75 17.60 -18.64 0.51
N LYS A 76 17.51 -19.19 -0.71
CA LYS A 76 18.29 -20.39 -1.10
C LYS A 76 19.78 -20.05 -1.16
N ILE A 77 20.62 -20.89 -0.59
CA ILE A 77 22.07 -20.82 -0.73
C ILE A 77 22.43 -21.58 -2.00
N ALA A 78 23.02 -20.89 -2.99
CA ALA A 78 23.53 -21.53 -4.20
C ALA A 78 24.66 -22.49 -3.80
N THR A 79 24.37 -23.78 -3.76
CA THR A 79 25.40 -24.80 -3.63
C THR A 79 26.04 -24.96 -5.00
N LYS A 80 27.38 -24.92 -5.08
CA LYS A 80 28.22 -24.88 -6.30
C LYS A 80 27.87 -25.90 -7.40
N ALA A 81 27.03 -26.89 -7.13
CA ALA A 81 26.57 -27.90 -8.09
C ALA A 81 25.35 -27.48 -8.95
N GLU A 82 24.64 -26.38 -8.64
CA GLU A 82 23.40 -26.01 -9.35
C GLU A 82 23.55 -24.84 -10.35
N THR A 83 24.77 -24.38 -10.62
CA THR A 83 25.03 -23.35 -11.65
C THR A 83 25.02 -23.98 -13.05
N SER A 84 23.90 -24.55 -13.49
CA SER A 84 23.75 -25.07 -14.85
C SER A 84 22.29 -25.08 -15.30
N THR A 85 21.55 -23.98 -15.15
CA THR A 85 20.32 -23.73 -15.95
C THR A 85 19.84 -22.28 -15.81
N ALA A 86 20.71 -21.31 -16.11
CA ALA A 86 20.22 -19.99 -16.52
C ALA A 86 19.78 -20.11 -17.99
N THR A 87 18.55 -20.56 -18.23
CA THR A 87 17.92 -20.48 -19.55
C THR A 87 17.82 -19.02 -19.94
N ARG A 88 18.74 -18.55 -20.80
CA ARG A 88 18.58 -17.33 -21.57
C ARG A 88 17.33 -17.52 -22.42
N ASN A 89 16.26 -16.78 -22.13
CA ASN A 89 15.13 -16.67 -23.04
C ASN A 89 15.66 -16.12 -24.39
N PRO A 90 15.55 -16.85 -25.51
CA PRO A 90 15.90 -16.29 -26.80
C PRO A 90 14.86 -15.21 -27.13
N VAL A 91 15.32 -13.97 -27.27
CA VAL A 91 14.50 -12.87 -27.79
C VAL A 91 14.27 -13.16 -29.28
N THR A 92 13.05 -13.57 -29.63
CA THR A 92 12.63 -13.64 -31.03
C THR A 92 12.47 -12.20 -31.57
N PRO A 93 13.17 -11.81 -32.65
CA PRO A 93 12.93 -10.51 -33.26
C PRO A 93 11.52 -10.50 -33.89
N ARG A 94 10.70 -9.51 -33.49
CA ARG A 94 9.36 -9.28 -34.04
C ARG A 94 9.51 -8.71 -35.46
N PRO A 95 8.91 -9.31 -36.50
CA PRO A 95 8.98 -8.75 -37.84
C PRO A 95 8.13 -7.48 -37.92
N VAL A 96 8.72 -6.38 -38.37
CA VAL A 96 8.05 -5.12 -38.65
C VAL A 96 7.15 -5.34 -39.87
N ARG A 97 5.83 -5.38 -39.68
CA ARG A 97 4.87 -5.31 -40.80
C ARG A 97 4.81 -3.88 -41.30
N LYS A 98 5.19 -3.67 -42.57
CA LYS A 98 4.99 -2.42 -43.31
C LYS A 98 3.48 -2.18 -43.49
N ALA A 99 3.04 -0.98 -43.15
CA ALA A 99 1.70 -0.47 -43.45
C ALA A 99 1.58 -0.14 -44.95
N PRO A 100 0.44 -0.43 -45.59
CA PRO A 100 0.02 0.30 -46.78
C PRO A 100 -1.01 1.37 -46.36
N GLU A 101 -0.62 2.63 -46.54
CA GLU A 101 -1.54 3.74 -46.72
C GLU A 101 -2.33 3.51 -48.00
N GLN A 102 -3.67 3.47 -47.97
CA GLN A 102 -4.50 3.72 -49.16
C GLN A 102 -5.92 4.22 -48.79
N HIS A 103 -6.10 5.52 -49.05
CA HIS A 103 -7.31 6.23 -49.51
C HIS A 103 -8.47 6.54 -48.54
N ALA A 104 -8.60 7.84 -48.22
CA ALA A 104 -9.89 8.52 -48.01
C ALA A 104 -10.54 8.82 -49.38
N PRO A 105 -11.87 9.02 -49.46
CA PRO A 105 -12.36 10.39 -49.29
C PRO A 105 -13.69 10.55 -48.53
N LEU A 106 -13.74 11.66 -47.78
CA LEU A 106 -14.82 12.64 -47.53
C LEU A 106 -16.25 12.29 -47.97
N LEU A 107 -17.24 12.49 -47.07
CA LEU A 107 -18.43 13.34 -47.28
C LEU A 107 -19.30 13.49 -46.02
N ASP A 108 -19.57 14.76 -45.70
CA ASP A 108 -20.74 15.35 -45.00
C ASP A 108 -21.29 14.77 -43.69
N SER A 109 -21.08 15.50 -42.59
CA SER A 109 -22.05 16.52 -42.15
C SER A 109 -21.54 17.28 -40.93
N ALA A 110 -21.40 18.58 -41.14
CA ALA A 110 -21.15 19.58 -40.12
C ALA A 110 -22.42 19.89 -39.30
N LEU A 111 -22.20 20.69 -38.25
CA LEU A 111 -23.19 21.42 -37.42
C LEU A 111 -23.72 20.64 -36.21
N ALA A 112 -23.85 21.19 -35.01
CA ALA A 112 -23.40 22.44 -34.44
C ALA A 112 -23.65 22.34 -32.92
N LYS A 113 -22.98 23.23 -32.20
CA LYS A 113 -23.03 23.50 -30.77
C LYS A 113 -24.42 23.60 -30.14
N GLU A 114 -24.36 23.44 -28.81
CA GLU A 114 -25.14 24.12 -27.78
C GLU A 114 -26.63 23.80 -27.66
N SER A 115 -27.01 23.31 -26.48
CA SER A 115 -28.11 23.94 -25.73
C SER A 115 -27.94 23.69 -24.24
N ARG A 116 -27.67 24.78 -23.53
CA ARG A 116 -28.00 24.96 -22.12
C ARG A 116 -29.49 24.72 -21.93
N THR A 117 -29.85 24.05 -20.84
CA THR A 117 -31.06 24.44 -20.09
C THR A 117 -30.93 24.00 -18.64
N ALA A 118 -30.59 24.96 -17.78
CA ALA A 118 -31.25 25.04 -16.48
C ALA A 118 -32.65 25.66 -16.71
N PRO A 119 -33.61 25.38 -15.83
CA PRO A 119 -34.34 26.50 -15.25
C PRO A 119 -34.19 26.54 -13.73
N ALA A 120 -33.99 27.77 -13.25
CA ALA A 120 -34.11 28.17 -11.87
C ALA A 120 -35.58 28.52 -11.52
N VAL A 121 -35.74 29.13 -10.34
CA VAL A 121 -36.91 29.78 -9.72
C VAL A 121 -37.63 28.85 -8.73
N GLY A 122 -37.74 29.14 -7.43
CA GLY A 122 -37.56 30.37 -6.65
C GLY A 122 -38.21 30.19 -5.26
N PRO A 123 -38.20 31.21 -4.38
CA PRO A 123 -38.04 31.05 -2.93
C PRO A 123 -39.29 31.27 -2.08
N ALA A 124 -39.26 30.86 -0.79
CA ALA A 124 -39.74 31.57 0.42
C ALA A 124 -39.72 30.60 1.63
N THR A 125 -38.84 30.80 2.61
CA THR A 125 -39.12 31.42 3.93
C THR A 125 -40.28 30.78 4.70
N GLU A 126 -40.00 30.11 5.84
CA GLU A 126 -40.44 30.55 7.18
C GLU A 126 -39.77 29.72 8.28
N ALA A 127 -39.42 30.42 9.37
CA ALA A 127 -38.72 29.92 10.54
C ALA A 127 -39.65 29.21 11.52
N THR A 128 -39.14 28.27 12.32
CA THR A 128 -39.56 28.15 13.73
C THR A 128 -38.42 27.57 14.58
N GLU A 129 -37.75 28.49 15.25
CA GLU A 129 -37.23 28.44 16.62
C GLU A 129 -37.60 27.18 17.46
N VAL A 130 -36.59 26.38 17.83
CA VAL A 130 -36.64 25.57 19.06
C VAL A 130 -35.72 26.23 20.06
N ARG A 131 -36.34 26.93 21.02
CA ARG A 131 -35.74 27.46 22.23
C ARG A 131 -35.12 26.33 23.03
N ASP A 132 -33.85 26.48 23.36
CA ASP A 132 -33.20 25.70 24.41
C ASP A 132 -33.00 26.64 25.61
N PRO A 133 -33.85 26.58 26.66
CA PRO A 133 -33.68 27.43 27.81
C PRO A 133 -32.55 26.87 28.69
N ARG A 134 -31.38 27.49 28.57
CA ARG A 134 -30.42 27.55 29.68
C ARG A 134 -31.08 28.33 30.83
N VAL A 135 -31.72 27.60 31.74
CA VAL A 135 -32.02 28.12 33.06
C VAL A 135 -30.91 27.63 33.97
N GLY A 136 -30.02 28.57 34.33
CA GLY A 136 -29.34 28.47 35.61
C GLY A 136 -30.38 28.71 36.71
N SER A 137 -30.32 27.90 37.75
CA SER A 137 -30.82 28.27 39.07
C SER A 137 -29.88 27.69 40.10
N ASP A 138 -29.22 28.60 40.81
CA ASP A 138 -28.77 28.42 42.17
C ASP A 138 -29.89 27.86 43.06
N GLY A 139 -29.55 27.15 44.13
CA GLY A 139 -30.46 26.97 45.26
C GLY A 139 -30.26 25.73 46.13
N GLN A 140 -29.49 25.91 47.21
CA GLN A 140 -29.42 25.15 48.47
C GLN A 140 -28.72 23.78 48.50
#